data_AF-A0A8K0XBC8-F1
#
_entry.id   AF-A0A8K0XBC8-F1
#
_cell.length_a   1.000
_cell.length_b   1.000
_cell.length_c   1.000
_cell.angle_alpha   90.00
_cell.angle_beta   90.00
_cell.angle_gamma   90.00
#
_symmetry.space_group_name_H-M   'P 1'
#
loop_
_entity.id
_entity.type
_entity.pdbx_description
1 polymer ?
#
loop_
_entity_poly.entity_id
_entity_poly.type
_entity_poly.pdbx_seq_one_letter_code
_entity_poly.pdbx_strand_id
1 'polypeptide(L)'
;MSSRNRYSPTQAEVNEVGRITARALQSFPRDKIRDIGGLPVAHIFVALCIKLQGWESRGAAIEQHYKQNEPIARTNIRALLNIAVAGQEYVEKESWLPQSFVDEAKRRTRAYCDKYGDITRGQW
;
A
#
# COMPACT_ATOMS: atom_id res chain seq x y z
N MET A 1 5.39 25.96 25.43
CA MET A 1 4.17 25.67 24.64
C MET A 1 4.59 25.38 23.21
N SER A 2 4.55 24.13 22.76
CA SER A 2 5.07 23.72 21.45
C SER A 2 3.95 23.73 20.40
N SER A 3 4.05 24.61 19.42
CA SER A 3 3.12 24.68 18.29
C SER A 3 3.29 23.43 17.41
N ARG A 4 2.22 22.65 17.25
CA ARG A 4 2.16 21.51 16.31
C ARG A 4 2.12 22.07 14.89
N ASN A 5 3.21 21.95 14.16
CA ASN A 5 3.24 22.23 12.73
C ASN A 5 2.47 21.12 12.00
N ARG A 6 1.20 21.38 11.65
CA ARG A 6 0.38 20.46 10.85
C ARG A 6 0.71 20.69 9.40
N TYR A 7 1.40 19.73 8.79
CA TYR A 7 1.58 19.70 7.34
C TYR A 7 0.20 19.65 6.67
N SER A 8 -0.07 20.64 5.83
CA SER A 8 -1.25 20.69 4.96
C SER A 8 -0.75 20.61 3.52
N PRO A 9 -1.02 19.51 2.79
CA PRO A 9 -0.57 19.39 1.41
C PRO A 9 -1.18 20.49 0.55
N THR A 10 -0.39 21.00 -0.38
CA THR A 10 -0.85 21.99 -1.35
C THR A 10 -1.83 21.35 -2.34
N GLN A 11 -2.71 22.16 -2.93
CA GLN A 11 -3.64 21.67 -3.94
C GLN A 11 -2.91 21.06 -5.15
N ALA A 12 -1.71 21.54 -5.46
CA ALA A 12 -0.85 20.98 -6.51
C ALA A 12 -0.41 19.55 -6.20
N GLU A 13 0.00 19.26 -4.96
CA GLU A 13 0.39 17.92 -4.52
C GLU A 13 -0.80 16.96 -4.48
N VAL A 14 -1.97 17.45 -4.03
CA VAL A 14 -3.21 16.66 -4.07
C VAL A 14 -3.58 16.31 -5.52
N ASN A 15 -3.45 17.26 -6.45
CA ASN A 15 -3.72 17.05 -7.87
C ASN A 15 -2.71 16.10 -8.52
N GLU A 16 -1.44 16.17 -8.13
CA GLU A 16 -0.37 15.30 -8.63
C GLU A 16 -0.59 13.85 -8.17
N VAL A 17 -0.92 13.63 -6.89
CA VAL A 17 -1.30 12.31 -6.37
C VAL A 17 -2.55 11.79 -7.09
N GLY A 18 -3.54 12.64 -7.33
CA GLY A 18 -4.74 12.31 -8.10
C GLY A 18 -4.42 11.87 -9.53
N ARG A 19 -3.51 12.57 -10.23
CA ARG A 19 -3.08 12.22 -11.59
C ARG A 19 -2.28 10.93 -11.63
N ILE A 20 -1.34 10.73 -10.71
CA ILE A 20 -0.55 9.49 -10.64
C ILE A 20 -1.47 8.30 -10.39
N THR A 21 -2.44 8.45 -9.48
CA THR A 21 -3.42 7.40 -9.16
C THR A 21 -4.34 7.12 -10.35
N ALA A 22 -4.86 8.14 -11.03
CA ALA A 22 -5.73 7.98 -12.20
C ALA A 22 -5.01 7.33 -13.39
N ARG A 23 -3.73 7.70 -13.62
CA ARG A 23 -2.92 7.13 -14.70
C ARG A 23 -2.55 5.68 -14.42
N ALA A 24 -2.24 5.36 -13.15
CA ALA A 24 -2.07 3.97 -12.73
C ALA A 24 -3.33 3.17 -13.00
N LEU A 25 -4.53 3.65 -12.60
CA LEU A 25 -5.83 3.01 -12.83
C LEU A 25 -6.16 2.78 -14.32
N GLN A 26 -5.75 3.68 -15.22
CA GLN A 26 -5.97 3.52 -16.66
C GLN A 26 -5.14 2.39 -17.29
N SER A 27 -4.03 2.01 -16.67
CA SER A 27 -3.21 0.87 -17.08
C SER A 27 -3.66 -0.47 -16.51
N PHE A 28 -4.68 -0.51 -15.63
CA PHE A 28 -5.21 -1.78 -15.13
C PHE A 28 -6.14 -2.38 -16.19
N PRO A 29 -6.00 -3.68 -16.49
CA PRO A 29 -7.00 -4.39 -17.27
C PRO A 29 -8.36 -4.25 -16.57
N ARG A 30 -9.37 -3.75 -17.28
CA ARG A 30 -10.68 -3.42 -16.67
C ARG A 30 -11.37 -4.65 -16.07
N ASP A 31 -11.09 -5.83 -16.61
CA ASP A 31 -11.55 -7.12 -16.10
C ASP A 31 -10.95 -7.49 -14.72
N LYS A 32 -9.94 -6.75 -14.26
CA LYS A 32 -9.32 -6.89 -12.93
C LYS A 32 -9.80 -5.85 -11.92
N ILE A 33 -10.59 -4.87 -12.34
CA ILE A 33 -11.23 -3.91 -11.45
C ILE A 33 -12.56 -4.53 -10.99
N ARG A 34 -12.68 -4.88 -9.71
CA ARG A 34 -13.95 -5.32 -9.15
C ARG A 34 -14.82 -4.10 -8.91
N ASP A 35 -16.02 -4.12 -9.48
CA ASP A 35 -17.01 -3.08 -9.25
C ASP A 35 -17.94 -3.50 -8.11
N ILE A 36 -17.94 -2.76 -7.00
CA ILE A 36 -18.79 -3.04 -5.83
C ILE A 36 -19.71 -1.85 -5.63
N GLY A 37 -21.00 -2.02 -5.97
CA GLY A 37 -21.99 -0.96 -5.85
C GLY A 37 -21.75 0.23 -6.79
N GLY A 38 -21.16 0.02 -7.96
CA GLY A 38 -20.83 1.08 -8.92
C GLY A 38 -19.51 1.82 -8.62
N LEU A 39 -18.73 1.33 -7.65
CA LEU A 39 -17.42 1.87 -7.30
C LEU A 39 -16.31 0.91 -7.74
N PRO A 40 -15.32 1.38 -8.53
CA PRO A 40 -14.16 0.58 -8.89
C PRO A 40 -13.29 0.40 -7.65
N VAL A 41 -13.22 -0.85 -7.16
CA VAL A 41 -12.38 -1.22 -6.03
C VAL A 41 -11.07 -1.78 -6.55
N ALA A 42 -9.96 -1.17 -6.14
CA ALA A 42 -8.64 -1.67 -6.45
C ALA A 42 -8.47 -3.08 -5.86
N HIS A 43 -7.78 -3.95 -6.60
CA HIS A 43 -7.45 -5.28 -6.10
C HIS A 43 -6.72 -5.16 -4.75
N ILE A 44 -7.06 -6.01 -3.78
CA ILE A 44 -6.45 -5.96 -2.44
C ILE A 44 -4.92 -5.99 -2.50
N PHE A 45 -4.39 -6.71 -3.48
CA PHE A 45 -2.96 -6.77 -3.80
C PHE A 45 -2.36 -5.39 -4.09
N VAL A 46 -3.05 -4.59 -4.91
CA VAL A 46 -2.62 -3.25 -5.32
C VAL A 46 -2.64 -2.30 -4.13
N ALA A 47 -3.72 -2.35 -3.35
CA ALA A 47 -3.83 -1.55 -2.13
C ALA A 47 -2.69 -1.88 -1.15
N LEU A 48 -2.39 -3.17 -0.95
CA LEU A 48 -1.31 -3.61 -0.08
C LEU A 48 0.07 -3.17 -0.59
N CYS A 49 0.35 -3.33 -1.90
CA CYS A 49 1.61 -2.88 -2.51
C CYS A 49 1.85 -1.38 -2.34
N ILE A 50 0.82 -0.56 -2.57
CA ILE A 50 0.92 0.91 -2.41
C ILE A 50 1.19 1.27 -0.94
N LYS A 51 0.53 0.59 0.00
CA LYS A 51 0.76 0.84 1.44
C LYS A 51 2.17 0.41 1.87
N LEU A 52 2.65 -0.73 1.40
CA LEU A 52 4.01 -1.25 1.65
C LEU A 52 5.09 -0.34 1.07
N GLN A 53 4.91 0.12 -0.17
CA GLN A 53 5.83 1.08 -0.80
C GLN A 53 5.88 2.38 0.01
N GLY A 54 4.72 2.93 0.36
CA GLY A 54 4.66 4.14 1.19
C GLY A 54 5.28 3.94 2.59
N TRP A 55 5.15 2.76 3.19
CA TRP A 55 5.81 2.44 4.45
C TRP A 55 7.34 2.40 4.32
N GLU A 56 7.87 1.74 3.30
CA GLU A 56 9.30 1.68 3.04
C GLU A 56 9.89 3.08 2.78
N SER A 57 9.24 3.87 1.90
CA SER A 57 9.67 5.25 1.62
C SER A 57 9.63 6.14 2.87
N ARG A 58 8.66 5.91 3.78
CA ARG A 58 8.60 6.63 5.07
C ARG A 58 9.68 6.19 6.05
N GLY A 59 10.13 4.94 5.99
CA GLY A 59 11.29 4.46 6.76
C GLY A 59 12.58 5.20 6.40
N ALA A 60 12.70 5.68 5.16
CA ALA A 60 13.82 6.49 4.68
C ALA A 60 13.65 8.01 4.93
N ALA A 61 12.47 8.47 5.35
CA ALA A 61 12.18 9.89 5.51
C ALA A 61 12.73 10.45 6.84
N ILE A 62 13.50 11.54 6.75
CA ILE A 62 14.12 12.23 7.90
C ILE A 62 13.06 13.00 8.71
N GLU A 63 11.98 13.46 8.06
CA GLU A 63 11.02 14.39 8.64
C GLU A 63 10.03 13.73 9.62
N GLN A 64 9.84 14.37 10.77
CA GLN A 64 9.13 13.83 11.93
C GLN A 64 7.64 13.55 11.67
N HIS A 65 7.00 14.26 10.73
CA HIS A 65 5.59 14.06 10.41
C HIS A 65 5.34 12.74 9.64
N TYR A 66 6.34 12.21 8.91
CA TYR A 66 6.24 10.87 8.32
C TYR A 66 6.29 9.76 9.38
N LYS A 67 7.06 9.96 10.46
CA LYS A 67 7.10 9.04 11.61
C LYS A 67 5.79 9.00 12.39
N GLN A 68 5.10 10.14 12.50
CA GLN A 68 3.79 10.22 13.18
C GLN A 68 2.71 9.39 12.49
N ASN A 69 2.85 9.11 11.19
CA ASN A 69 1.91 8.29 10.42
C ASN A 69 2.27 6.80 10.38
N GLU A 70 3.40 6.39 10.97
CA GLU A 70 3.84 5.00 11.03
C GLU A 70 2.82 4.08 11.72
N PRO A 71 2.20 4.44 12.87
CA PRO A 71 1.21 3.59 13.52
C PRO A 71 0.00 3.30 12.63
N ILE A 72 -0.48 4.31 11.88
CA ILE A 72 -1.61 4.18 10.96
C ILE A 72 -1.23 3.29 9.77
N ALA A 73 -0.03 3.48 9.21
CA ALA A 73 0.47 2.64 8.13
C ALA A 73 0.58 1.17 8.57
N ARG A 74 1.09 0.92 9.79
CA ARG A 74 1.20 -0.42 10.38
C ARG A 74 -0.18 -1.09 10.49
N THR A 75 -1.15 -0.43 11.12
CA THR A 75 -2.50 -0.99 11.28
C THR A 75 -3.14 -1.31 9.93
N ASN A 76 -3.00 -0.43 8.94
CA ASN A 76 -3.55 -0.66 7.60
C ASN A 76 -2.88 -1.84 6.88
N ILE A 77 -1.54 -1.93 6.91
CA ILE A 77 -0.79 -3.02 6.27
C ILE A 77 -1.15 -4.35 6.93
N ARG A 78 -1.20 -4.39 8.26
CA ARG A 78 -1.59 -5.59 9.01
C ARG A 78 -3.01 -6.05 8.69
N ALA A 79 -3.97 -5.12 8.64
CA ALA A 79 -5.35 -5.43 8.29
C ALA A 79 -5.44 -6.00 6.86
N LEU A 80 -4.75 -5.39 5.90
CA LEU A 80 -4.73 -5.84 4.52
C LEU A 80 -4.07 -7.22 4.36
N LEU A 81 -2.95 -7.47 5.06
CA LEU A 81 -2.31 -8.79 5.07
C LEU A 81 -3.22 -9.87 5.64
N ASN A 82 -3.90 -9.58 6.76
CA ASN A 82 -4.84 -10.53 7.36
C ASN A 82 -6.01 -10.86 6.43
N ILE A 83 -6.58 -9.86 5.75
CA ILE A 83 -7.65 -10.08 4.78
C ILE A 83 -7.14 -10.89 3.59
N ALA A 84 -5.95 -10.58 3.07
CA ALA A 84 -5.36 -11.31 1.96
C ALA A 84 -5.11 -12.79 2.29
N VAL A 85 -4.51 -13.07 3.46
CA VAL A 85 -4.28 -14.45 3.93
C VAL A 85 -5.60 -15.18 4.17
N ALA A 86 -6.57 -14.56 4.85
CA ALA A 86 -7.87 -15.18 5.12
C ALA A 86 -8.66 -15.47 3.84
N GLY A 87 -8.57 -14.59 2.84
CA GLY A 87 -9.17 -14.77 1.52
C GLY A 87 -8.40 -15.71 0.60
N GLN A 88 -7.24 -16.24 1.05
CA GLN A 88 -6.29 -16.97 0.21
C GLN A 88 -5.90 -16.17 -1.06
N GLU A 89 -5.89 -14.85 -0.99
CA GLU A 89 -5.54 -13.94 -2.08
C GLU A 89 -4.02 -13.79 -2.11
N TYR A 90 -3.36 -14.71 -2.82
CA TYR A 90 -1.90 -14.75 -2.96
C TYR A 90 -1.43 -14.05 -4.23
N VAL A 91 -0.25 -13.45 -4.16
CA VAL A 91 0.32 -12.72 -5.31
C VAL A 91 0.56 -13.60 -6.53
N GLU A 92 0.82 -14.88 -6.33
CA GLU A 92 0.99 -15.88 -7.39
C GLU A 92 -0.26 -16.05 -8.25
N LYS A 93 -1.44 -15.67 -7.73
CA LYS A 93 -2.70 -15.72 -8.48
C LYS A 93 -2.84 -14.56 -9.47
N GLU A 94 -2.06 -13.50 -9.30
CA GLU A 94 -2.13 -12.26 -10.08
C GLU A 94 -1.13 -12.25 -11.25
N SER A 95 -1.23 -13.24 -12.15
CA SER A 95 -0.32 -13.44 -13.29
C SER A 95 -0.25 -12.29 -14.31
N TRP A 96 -1.19 -11.35 -14.25
CA TRP A 96 -1.22 -10.18 -15.12
C TRP A 96 -0.31 -9.04 -14.61
N LEU A 97 0.22 -9.15 -13.39
CA LEU A 97 1.15 -8.17 -12.85
C LEU A 97 2.59 -8.41 -13.33
N PRO A 98 3.37 -7.35 -13.55
CA PRO A 98 4.79 -7.50 -13.84
C PRO A 98 5.51 -8.24 -12.71
N GLN A 99 6.32 -9.25 -13.04
CA GLN A 99 7.03 -10.06 -12.04
C GLN A 99 7.92 -9.20 -11.13
N SER A 100 8.57 -8.16 -11.66
CA SER A 100 9.36 -7.22 -10.87
C SER A 100 8.55 -6.49 -9.80
N PHE A 101 7.28 -6.19 -10.09
CA PHE A 101 6.37 -5.58 -9.12
C PHE A 101 6.01 -6.56 -8.00
N VAL A 102 5.75 -7.82 -8.36
CA VAL A 102 5.48 -8.92 -7.43
C VAL A 102 6.67 -9.18 -6.51
N ASP A 103 7.88 -9.27 -7.05
CA ASP A 103 9.09 -9.56 -6.28
C ASP A 103 9.38 -8.46 -5.26
N GLU A 104 9.18 -7.21 -5.67
CA GLU A 104 9.36 -6.05 -4.81
C GLU A 104 8.29 -5.99 -3.70
N ALA A 105 7.03 -6.34 -4.02
CA ALA A 105 5.98 -6.47 -3.02
C ALA A 105 6.32 -7.54 -1.98
N LYS A 106 6.78 -8.72 -2.41
CA LYS A 106 7.24 -9.80 -1.52
C LYS A 106 8.40 -9.35 -0.63
N ARG A 107 9.38 -8.64 -1.20
CA ARG A 107 10.51 -8.11 -0.43
C ARG A 107 10.05 -7.14 0.65
N ARG A 108 9.16 -6.21 0.33
CA ARG A 108 8.61 -5.23 1.29
C ARG A 108 7.76 -5.90 2.37
N THR A 109 6.95 -6.90 2.03
CA THR A 109 6.17 -7.67 3.02
C THR A 109 7.10 -8.36 4.00
N ARG A 110 8.16 -9.03 3.53
CA ARG A 110 9.16 -9.66 4.41
C ARG A 110 9.79 -8.64 5.35
N ALA A 111 10.27 -7.52 4.82
CA ALA A 111 10.87 -6.45 5.62
C ALA A 111 9.89 -5.90 6.67
N TYR A 112 8.62 -5.74 6.33
CA TYR A 112 7.58 -5.30 7.25
C TYR A 112 7.34 -6.33 8.37
N CYS A 113 7.15 -7.61 8.03
CA CYS A 113 6.94 -8.68 9.02
C CYS A 113 8.14 -8.84 9.94
N ASP A 114 9.36 -8.74 9.41
CA ASP A 114 10.60 -8.81 10.18
C ASP A 114 10.71 -7.64 11.17
N LYS A 115 10.34 -6.42 10.77
CA LYS A 115 10.38 -5.24 11.65
C LYS A 115 9.39 -5.31 12.81
N TYR A 116 8.19 -5.85 12.58
CA TYR A 116 7.10 -5.79 13.58
C TYR A 116 6.73 -7.12 14.21
N GLY A 117 7.44 -8.21 13.86
CA GLY A 117 7.13 -9.56 14.35
C GLY A 117 5.75 -10.04 13.93
N ASP A 118 5.27 -9.65 12.75
CA ASP A 118 3.92 -10.01 12.30
C ASP A 118 3.88 -11.48 11.84
N ILE A 119 2.84 -12.19 12.29
CA ILE A 119 2.69 -13.66 12.20
C ILE A 119 2.37 -14.18 10.80
N THR A 120 2.08 -13.30 9.85
CA THR A 120 1.84 -13.65 8.44
C THR A 120 3.13 -13.88 7.65
N ARG A 121 4.30 -13.88 8.32
CA ARG A 121 5.61 -14.15 7.71
C ARG A 121 5.61 -15.47 6.94
N GLY A 122 5.73 -15.40 5.61
CA GLY A 122 5.76 -16.56 4.72
C GLY A 122 4.40 -17.17 4.38
N GLN A 123 3.30 -16.57 4.84
CA GLN A 123 1.94 -17.00 4.52
C GLN A 123 1.35 -16.26 3.30
N TRP A 124 2.00 -15.20 2.82
CA TRP A 124 1.58 -14.40 1.68
C TRP A 124 2.68 -14.30 0.63
#